data_AF-A0AAE3W0B9-F1
#
_entry.id   AF-A0AAE3W0B9-F1
#
_cell.length_a   1.000
_cell.length_b   1.000
_cell.length_c   1.000
_cell.angle_alpha   90.00
_cell.angle_beta   90.00
_cell.angle_gamma   90.00
#
_symmetry.space_group_name_H-M   'P 1'
#
loop_
_entity.id
_entity.type
_entity.pdbx_description
1 polymer ?
#
loop_
_entity_poly.entity_id
_entity_poly.type
_entity_poly.pdbx_seq_one_letter_code
_entity_poly.pdbx_strand_id
1 'polypeptide(L)'
;MTTTSTAGVDTWEMVMAHRLYRLLHRLGELNDAWRASAAATVRDELADVLAQASPVLDEHLDDEERDLLPLVPPHVSQQEWDALNARARGSRPKDLRSAFAALGAMVEDATAEEQRRFMTELPPPVRLLWHLAGRRSWTRSRNRVRRG
;
A
#
# COMPACT_ATOMS: atom_id res chain seq x y z
N MET A 1 25.15 25.96 25.67
CA MET A 1 25.14 24.54 25.30
C MET A 1 23.84 23.94 25.81
N THR A 2 22.82 23.92 24.96
CA THR A 2 21.52 23.30 25.23
C THR A 2 21.50 21.99 24.46
N THR A 3 21.62 20.88 25.18
CA THR A 3 21.39 19.52 24.68
C THR A 3 19.89 19.31 24.50
N THR A 4 19.43 19.28 23.25
CA THR A 4 18.08 18.81 22.92
C THR A 4 18.07 17.28 23.00
N SER A 5 17.22 16.76 23.88
CA SER A 5 17.06 15.35 24.19
C SER A 5 16.29 14.64 23.07
N THR A 6 17.01 13.99 22.15
CA THR A 6 16.46 13.00 21.21
C THR A 6 16.22 11.68 21.95
N ALA A 7 15.13 11.59 22.73
CA ALA A 7 14.86 10.40 23.55
C ALA A 7 13.45 9.83 23.35
N GLY A 8 12.69 10.32 22.36
CA GLY A 8 11.30 9.91 22.12
C GLY A 8 11.01 9.23 20.77
N VAL A 9 11.86 9.42 19.77
CA VAL A 9 11.64 8.94 18.39
C VAL A 9 12.15 7.50 18.19
N ASP A 10 13.07 7.03 19.06
CA ASP A 10 13.86 5.84 18.75
C ASP A 10 13.23 4.50 19.17
N THR A 11 12.08 4.46 19.84
CA THR A 11 11.57 3.19 20.42
C THR A 11 10.23 2.71 19.89
N TRP A 12 9.28 3.59 19.56
CA TRP A 12 7.97 3.14 19.11
C TRP A 12 7.87 3.06 17.58
N GLU A 13 8.41 4.02 16.83
CA GLU A 13 8.46 3.99 15.35
C GLU A 13 9.27 2.79 14.86
N MET A 14 10.45 2.55 15.45
CA MET A 14 11.30 1.42 15.09
C MET A 14 10.65 0.08 15.43
N VAL A 15 9.90 -0.03 16.54
CA VAL A 15 9.24 -1.29 16.93
C VAL A 15 7.97 -1.54 16.09
N MET A 16 7.21 -0.52 15.72
CA MET A 16 6.04 -0.64 14.85
C MET A 16 6.42 -0.94 13.40
N ALA A 17 7.37 -0.21 12.82
CA ALA A 17 7.92 -0.52 11.50
C ALA A 17 8.51 -1.94 11.44
N HIS A 18 9.20 -2.36 12.51
CA HIS A 18 9.73 -3.73 12.62
C HIS A 18 8.62 -4.78 12.77
N ARG A 19 7.51 -4.49 13.46
CA ARG A 19 6.35 -5.39 13.55
C ARG A 19 5.68 -5.56 12.19
N LEU A 20 5.39 -4.47 11.49
CA LEU A 20 4.81 -4.50 10.16
C LEU A 20 5.71 -5.27 9.19
N TYR A 21 7.02 -5.00 9.21
CA TYR A 21 7.99 -5.70 8.37
C TYR A 21 7.97 -7.22 8.60
N ARG A 22 7.94 -7.67 9.85
CA ARG A 22 7.84 -9.10 10.17
C ARG A 22 6.55 -9.74 9.64
N LEU A 23 5.43 -9.04 9.79
CA LEU A 23 4.14 -9.51 9.28
C LEU A 23 4.17 -9.60 7.75
N LEU A 24 4.66 -8.56 7.05
CA LEU A 24 4.79 -8.56 5.59
C LEU A 24 5.75 -9.66 5.09
N HIS A 25 6.85 -9.91 5.80
CA HIS A 25 7.77 -11.00 5.47
C HIS A 25 7.08 -12.36 5.61
N ARG A 26 6.37 -12.57 6.73
CA ARG A 26 5.61 -13.80 6.98
C ARG A 26 4.50 -14.01 5.95
N LEU A 27 3.81 -12.95 5.55
CA LEU A 27 2.82 -13.00 4.47
C LEU A 27 3.44 -13.47 3.15
N GLY A 28 4.66 -13.03 2.84
CA GLY A 28 5.41 -13.49 1.67
C GLY A 28 5.64 -15.01 1.70
N GLU A 29 6.21 -15.51 2.80
CA GLU A 29 6.46 -16.94 2.99
C GLU A 29 5.18 -17.78 2.90
N LEU A 30 4.12 -17.35 3.58
CA LEU A 30 2.85 -18.07 3.61
C LEU A 30 2.14 -18.04 2.25
N ASN A 31 2.20 -16.92 1.54
CA ASN A 31 1.66 -16.84 0.18
C ASN A 31 2.39 -17.81 -0.76
N ASP A 32 3.71 -17.92 -0.67
CA ASP A 32 4.48 -18.85 -1.50
C ASP A 32 4.17 -20.31 -1.16
N ALA A 33 4.10 -20.65 0.14
CA ALA A 33 3.71 -21.98 0.60
C ALA A 33 2.27 -22.35 0.19
N TRP A 34 1.33 -21.40 0.28
CA TRP A 34 -0.05 -21.61 -0.13
C TRP A 34 -0.17 -21.79 -1.64
N ARG A 35 0.54 -21.00 -2.44
CA ARG A 35 0.58 -21.17 -3.91
C ARG A 35 1.10 -22.53 -4.34
N ALA A 36 2.05 -23.09 -3.59
CA ALA A 36 2.64 -24.40 -3.89
C ALA A 36 1.71 -25.58 -3.54
N SER A 37 0.90 -25.46 -2.48
CA SER A 37 0.19 -26.61 -1.89
C SER A 37 -1.34 -26.49 -1.86
N ALA A 38 -1.87 -25.27 -1.92
CA ALA A 38 -3.27 -24.94 -1.62
C ALA A 38 -3.78 -25.52 -0.28
N ALA A 39 -2.88 -25.80 0.66
CA ALA A 39 -3.23 -26.43 1.93
C ALA A 39 -4.15 -25.53 2.78
N ALA A 40 -5.21 -26.13 3.33
CA ALA A 40 -6.18 -25.39 4.15
C ALA A 40 -5.56 -24.78 5.41
N THR A 41 -4.61 -25.48 6.04
CA THR A 41 -3.88 -24.97 7.21
C THR A 41 -3.05 -23.73 6.88
N VAL A 42 -2.36 -23.72 5.74
CA VAL A 42 -1.58 -22.55 5.29
C VAL A 42 -2.50 -21.41 4.87
N ARG A 43 -3.66 -21.71 4.27
CA ARG A 43 -4.68 -20.70 3.97
C ARG A 43 -5.15 -20.00 5.24
N ASP A 44 -5.47 -20.77 6.28
CA ASP A 44 -6.02 -20.24 7.53
C ASP A 44 -4.96 -19.38 8.25
N GLU A 45 -3.71 -19.86 8.29
CA GLU A 45 -2.60 -19.06 8.83
C GLU A 45 -2.35 -17.77 8.02
N LEU A 46 -2.40 -17.85 6.68
CA LEU A 46 -2.27 -16.68 5.83
C LEU A 46 -3.38 -15.65 6.10
N ALA A 47 -4.62 -16.10 6.29
CA ALA A 47 -5.75 -15.24 6.63
C ALA A 47 -5.56 -14.58 8.01
N ASP A 48 -5.09 -15.33 9.00
CA ASP A 48 -4.82 -14.81 10.34
C ASP A 48 -3.71 -13.76 10.36
N VAL A 49 -2.64 -13.97 9.58
CA VAL A 49 -1.55 -12.98 9.48
C VAL A 49 -2.01 -11.74 8.71
N LEU A 50 -2.85 -11.88 7.68
CA LEU A 50 -3.46 -10.73 6.98
C LEU A 50 -4.32 -9.90 7.94
N ALA A 51 -5.15 -10.56 8.75
CA ALA A 51 -5.99 -9.90 9.75
C ALA A 51 -5.17 -9.16 10.81
N GLN A 52 -3.99 -9.66 11.17
CA GLN A 52 -3.06 -8.98 12.08
C GLN A 52 -2.30 -7.82 11.41
N ALA A 53 -1.94 -7.96 10.14
CA ALA A 53 -1.18 -6.95 9.40
C ALA A 53 -1.99 -5.70 9.09
N SER A 54 -3.29 -5.82 8.80
CA SER A 54 -4.15 -4.69 8.45
C SER A 54 -4.16 -3.57 9.49
N PRO A 55 -4.53 -3.79 10.76
CA PRO A 55 -4.58 -2.70 11.75
C PRO A 55 -3.19 -2.13 12.07
N VAL A 56 -2.12 -2.92 11.95
CA VAL A 56 -0.74 -2.45 12.15
C VAL A 56 -0.29 -1.56 10.98
N LEU A 57 -0.72 -1.89 9.75
CA LEU A 57 -0.47 -1.06 8.59
C LEU A 57 -1.24 0.25 8.69
N ASP A 58 -2.50 0.21 9.13
CA ASP A 58 -3.32 1.41 9.32
C ASP A 58 -2.69 2.35 10.36
N GLU A 59 -2.31 1.84 11.53
CA GLU A 59 -1.59 2.60 12.56
C GLU A 59 -0.29 3.22 12.02
N HIS A 60 0.49 2.44 11.27
CA HIS A 60 1.72 2.92 10.68
C HIS A 60 1.51 4.06 9.66
N LEU A 61 0.49 3.96 8.80
CA LEU A 61 0.18 5.01 7.84
C LEU A 61 -0.34 6.27 8.54
N ASP A 62 -1.19 6.12 9.56
CA ASP A 62 -1.67 7.25 10.37
C ASP A 62 -0.51 8.01 11.04
N ASP A 63 0.50 7.28 11.51
CA ASP A 63 1.71 7.86 12.09
C ASP A 63 2.55 8.58 11.03
N GLU A 64 2.73 7.97 9.85
CA GLU A 64 3.42 8.63 8.72
C GLU A 64 2.72 9.92 8.31
N GLU A 65 1.39 9.91 8.16
CA GLU A 65 0.62 11.08 7.75
C GLU A 65 0.65 12.22 8.77
N ARG A 66 0.64 11.88 10.07
CA ARG A 66 0.61 12.84 11.16
C ARG A 66 1.99 13.42 11.47
N ASP A 67 3.01 12.58 11.51
CA ASP A 67 4.32 12.94 12.08
C ASP A 67 5.41 13.07 11.01
N LEU A 68 5.40 12.22 9.97
CA LEU A 68 6.47 12.17 8.96
C LEU A 68 6.18 13.06 7.73
N LEU A 69 5.03 12.90 7.09
CA LEU A 69 4.67 13.63 5.86
C LEU A 69 4.72 15.16 6.02
N PRO A 70 4.35 15.77 7.15
CA PRO A 70 4.50 17.22 7.35
C PRO A 70 5.96 17.70 7.37
N LEU A 71 6.92 16.81 7.66
CA LEU A 71 8.36 17.13 7.61
C LEU A 71 8.93 17.07 6.19
N VAL A 72 8.22 16.48 5.23
CA VAL A 72 8.71 16.34 3.85
C VAL A 72 8.86 17.70 3.13
N PRO A 73 7.84 18.59 3.06
CA PRO A 73 7.95 19.86 2.33
C PRO A 73 9.15 20.76 2.70
N PRO A 74 9.55 20.92 3.98
CA PRO A 74 10.73 21.72 4.32
C PRO A 74 12.07 21.05 4.00
N HIS A 75 12.11 19.74 3.75
CA HIS A 75 13.37 18.97 3.64
C HIS A 75 13.59 18.27 2.31
N VAL A 76 12.54 18.09 1.51
CA VAL A 76 12.58 17.38 0.24
C VAL A 76 12.01 18.28 -0.83
N SER A 77 12.83 18.60 -1.83
CA SER A 77 12.35 19.37 -2.99
C SER A 77 11.32 18.56 -3.79
N GLN A 78 10.46 19.27 -4.53
CA GLN A 78 9.49 18.60 -5.42
C GLN A 78 10.18 17.65 -6.41
N GLN A 79 11.37 18.01 -6.91
CA GLN A 79 12.13 17.16 -7.82
C GLN A 79 12.58 15.84 -7.17
N GLU A 80 13.06 15.91 -5.93
CA GLU A 80 13.48 14.72 -5.17
C GLU A 80 12.28 13.84 -4.84
N TRP A 81 11.16 14.46 -4.46
CA TRP A 81 9.89 13.77 -4.23
C TRP A 81 9.40 13.05 -5.49
N ASP A 82 9.43 13.72 -6.64
CA ASP A 82 9.02 13.13 -7.93
C ASP A 82 9.94 11.97 -8.33
N ALA A 83 11.25 12.08 -8.07
CA ALA A 83 12.22 11.03 -8.32
C ALA A 83 11.99 9.81 -7.41
N LEU A 84 11.68 10.03 -6.12
CA LEU A 84 11.30 8.99 -5.18
C LEU A 84 10.04 8.26 -5.68
N ASN A 85 9.01 9.02 -6.04
CA ASN A 85 7.77 8.47 -6.60
C ASN A 85 8.02 7.69 -7.89
N ALA A 86 8.88 8.16 -8.78
CA ALA A 86 9.23 7.45 -10.01
C ALA A 86 9.88 6.08 -9.73
N ARG A 87 10.79 6.00 -8.74
CA ARG A 87 11.41 4.73 -8.31
C ARG A 87 10.38 3.79 -7.69
N ALA A 88 9.52 4.30 -6.80
CA ALA A 88 8.44 3.51 -6.19
C ALA A 88 7.50 2.94 -7.26
N ARG A 89 7.13 3.75 -8.27
CA ARG A 89 6.30 3.31 -9.39
C ARG A 89 6.93 2.18 -10.20
N GLY A 90 8.26 2.12 -10.32
CA GLY A 90 9.00 1.07 -11.02
C GLY A 90 8.93 -0.31 -10.36
N SER A 91 8.61 -0.36 -9.07
CA SER A 91 8.50 -1.59 -8.28
C SER A 91 7.09 -2.20 -8.28
N ARG A 92 6.12 -1.54 -8.93
CA ARG A 92 4.72 -1.99 -8.97
C ARG A 92 4.52 -3.20 -9.88
N PRO A 93 3.42 -3.97 -9.70
CA PRO A 93 3.07 -5.09 -10.56
C PRO A 93 3.08 -4.69 -12.04
N LYS A 94 3.80 -5.47 -12.85
CA LYS A 94 3.90 -5.24 -14.30
C LYS A 94 2.70 -5.78 -15.07
N ASP A 95 1.95 -6.70 -14.47
CA ASP A 95 0.76 -7.25 -15.10
C ASP A 95 -0.43 -6.29 -14.95
N LEU A 96 -1.16 -6.12 -16.05
CA LEU A 96 -2.23 -5.13 -16.14
C LEU A 96 -3.40 -5.43 -15.20
N ARG A 97 -3.61 -6.71 -14.83
CA ARG A 97 -4.71 -7.12 -13.98
C ARG A 97 -4.46 -6.70 -12.53
N SER A 98 -3.28 -6.99 -12.00
CA SER A 98 -2.87 -6.57 -10.66
C SER A 98 -2.75 -5.05 -10.58
N ALA A 99 -2.24 -4.40 -11.64
CA ALA A 99 -2.22 -2.94 -11.71
C ALA A 99 -3.63 -2.32 -11.61
N PHE A 100 -4.62 -2.87 -12.32
CA PHE A 100 -6.01 -2.42 -12.17
C PHE A 100 -6.66 -2.81 -10.85
N ALA A 101 -6.26 -3.92 -10.24
CA ALA A 101 -6.73 -4.27 -8.91
C ALA A 101 -6.23 -3.27 -7.87
N ALA A 102 -4.93 -2.93 -7.90
CA ALA A 102 -4.34 -1.93 -7.02
C ALA A 102 -4.94 -0.54 -7.25
N LEU A 103 -5.04 -0.11 -8.51
CA LEU A 103 -5.69 1.16 -8.86
C LEU A 103 -7.14 1.21 -8.40
N GLY A 104 -7.89 0.12 -8.58
CA GLY A 104 -9.28 0.03 -8.17
C GLY A 104 -9.48 0.08 -6.67
N ALA A 105 -8.61 -0.57 -5.90
CA ALA A 105 -8.60 -0.47 -4.44
C ALA A 105 -8.34 0.97 -3.99
N MET A 106 -7.29 1.63 -4.51
CA MET A 106 -6.95 3.03 -4.17
C MET A 106 -8.09 4.02 -4.49
N VAL A 107 -8.76 3.82 -5.62
CA VAL A 107 -9.86 4.69 -6.07
C VAL A 107 -11.16 4.42 -5.31
N GLU A 108 -11.36 3.21 -4.74
CA GLU A 108 -12.61 2.86 -4.05
C GLU A 108 -12.81 3.64 -2.75
N ASP A 109 -11.73 3.87 -1.99
CA ASP A 109 -11.79 4.55 -0.69
C ASP A 109 -11.60 6.08 -0.80
N ALA A 110 -11.18 6.57 -1.97
CA ALA A 110 -11.00 8.00 -2.23
C ALA A 110 -12.35 8.73 -2.41
N THR A 111 -12.42 9.99 -1.96
CA THR A 111 -13.56 10.88 -2.24
C THR A 111 -13.69 11.20 -3.73
N ALA A 112 -14.86 11.66 -4.18
CA ALA A 112 -15.06 12.04 -5.59
C ALA A 112 -14.09 13.14 -6.08
N GLU A 113 -13.59 13.99 -5.18
CA GLU A 113 -12.58 14.99 -5.50
C GLU A 113 -11.19 14.37 -5.66
N GLU A 114 -10.76 13.57 -4.69
CA GLU A 114 -9.48 12.87 -4.73
C GLU A 114 -9.39 11.92 -5.91
N GLN A 115 -10.46 11.19 -6.21
CA GLN A 115 -10.52 10.35 -7.41
C GLN A 115 -10.29 11.17 -8.67
N ARG A 116 -10.93 12.33 -8.83
CA ARG A 116 -10.72 13.18 -10.02
C ARG A 116 -9.27 13.65 -10.12
N ARG A 117 -8.69 14.14 -9.02
CA ARG A 117 -7.30 14.58 -8.97
C ARG A 117 -6.33 13.44 -9.27
N PHE A 118 -6.52 12.29 -8.63
CA PHE A 118 -5.70 11.11 -8.85
C PHE A 118 -5.74 10.66 -10.32
N MET A 119 -6.92 10.68 -10.94
CA MET A 119 -7.10 10.32 -12.34
C MET A 119 -6.46 11.33 -13.31
N THR A 120 -6.19 12.57 -12.92
CA THR A 120 -5.43 13.52 -13.76
C THR A 120 -3.93 13.26 -13.75
N GLU A 121 -3.40 12.67 -12.68
CA GLU A 121 -1.98 12.30 -12.55
C GLU A 121 -1.60 11.03 -13.35
N LEU A 122 -2.60 10.24 -13.76
CA LEU A 122 -2.35 9.04 -14.56
C LEU A 122 -1.97 9.39 -16.01
N PRO A 123 -0.99 8.68 -16.61
CA PRO A 123 -0.70 8.82 -18.03
C PRO A 123 -1.97 8.59 -18.88
N PRO A 124 -2.22 9.39 -19.94
CA PRO A 124 -3.46 9.30 -20.72
C PRO A 124 -3.81 7.88 -21.22
N PRO A 125 -2.86 7.05 -21.69
CA PRO A 125 -3.17 5.67 -22.09
C PRO A 125 -3.68 4.80 -20.92
N VAL A 126 -3.12 4.98 -19.72
CA VAL A 126 -3.53 4.23 -18.52
C VAL A 126 -4.96 4.62 -18.13
N ARG A 127 -5.26 5.93 -18.15
CA ARG A 127 -6.61 6.44 -17.89
C ARG A 127 -7.64 5.89 -18.88
N LEU A 128 -7.29 5.85 -20.17
CA LEU A 128 -8.16 5.27 -21.20
C LEU A 128 -8.45 3.79 -20.91
N LEU A 129 -7.42 2.99 -20.65
CA LEU A 129 -7.58 1.57 -20.35
C LEU A 129 -8.37 1.33 -19.04
N TRP A 130 -8.22 2.21 -18.05
CA TRP A 130 -9.02 2.17 -16.82
C TRP A 130 -10.52 2.32 -17.10
N HIS A 131 -10.90 3.30 -17.92
CA HIS A 131 -12.30 3.53 -18.28
C HIS A 131 -12.88 2.43 -19.17
N LEU A 132 -12.09 1.89 -20.10
CA LEU A 132 -12.54 0.83 -21.02
C LEU A 132 -12.67 -0.54 -20.35
N ALA A 133 -11.72 -0.92 -19.50
CA ALA A 133 -11.64 -2.28 -18.97
C ALA A 133 -11.33 -2.32 -17.46
N GLY A 134 -10.51 -1.41 -16.95
CA GLY A 134 -10.02 -1.43 -15.57
C GLY A 134 -11.12 -1.42 -14.52
N ARG A 135 -12.11 -0.52 -14.63
CA ARG A 135 -13.25 -0.44 -13.68
C ARG A 135 -14.02 -1.76 -13.59
N ARG A 136 -14.28 -2.40 -14.74
CA ARG A 136 -15.00 -3.67 -14.81
C ARG A 136 -14.16 -4.81 -14.26
N SER A 137 -12.86 -4.81 -14.58
CA SER A 137 -11.89 -5.77 -14.04
C SER A 137 -11.84 -5.71 -12.51
N TRP A 138 -11.69 -4.51 -11.94
CA TRP A 138 -11.72 -4.28 -10.49
C TRP A 138 -13.02 -4.78 -9.86
N THR A 139 -14.16 -4.31 -10.36
CA THR A 139 -15.48 -4.69 -9.83
C THR A 139 -15.66 -6.22 -9.81
N ARG A 140 -15.21 -6.91 -10.85
CA ARG A 140 -15.27 -8.38 -10.93
C ARG A 140 -14.35 -9.05 -9.90
N SER A 141 -13.11 -8.59 -9.78
CA SER A 141 -12.14 -9.11 -8.81
C SER A 141 -12.63 -8.92 -7.38
N ARG A 142 -13.05 -7.69 -7.03
CA ARG A 142 -13.62 -7.34 -5.73
C ARG A 142 -14.85 -8.19 -5.39
N ASN A 143 -15.80 -8.30 -6.32
CA ASN A 143 -17.00 -9.11 -6.08
C ASN A 143 -16.68 -10.59 -5.93
N ARG A 144 -15.60 -11.10 -6.54
CA ARG A 144 -15.17 -12.48 -6.33
C ARG A 144 -14.64 -12.68 -4.91
N VAL A 145 -13.82 -11.75 -4.42
CA VAL A 145 -13.26 -11.80 -3.06
C VAL A 145 -14.38 -11.65 -2.02
N ARG A 146 -15.31 -10.71 -2.19
CA ARG A 146 -16.41 -10.45 -1.23
C ARG A 146 -17.55 -11.47 -1.25
N ARG A 147 -17.58 -12.40 -2.22
CA ARG A 147 -18.60 -13.46 -2.33
C ARG A 147 -18.09 -14.82 -1.86
N GLY A 148 -16.78 -14.97 -1.68
CA GLY A 148 -16.19 -16.13 -1.01
C GLY A 148 -16.19 -15.90 0.48
#